data_AF-A0A7X8QWC9-F1
#
_entry.id   AF-A0A7X8QWC9-F1
#
_cell.length_a   1.000
_cell.length_b   1.000
_cell.length_c   1.000
_cell.angle_alpha   90.00
_cell.angle_beta   90.00
_cell.angle_gamma   90.00
#
_symmetry.space_group_name_H-M   'P 1'
#
loop_
_entity.id
_entity.type
_entity.pdbx_description
1 polymer ?
#
loop_
_entity_poly.entity_id
_entity_poly.type
_entity_poly.pdbx_seq_one_letter_code
_entity_poly.pdbx_strand_id
1 'polypeptide(L)'
;KWQFTTGGHIRSATAISSDGTLYIGSYDHILYALNPNGTVKWTYHAGTAEYEPSPAIGPDGTIYTGVNDFTFHAIAGDKPLSSAACPKFRCDLHNTGRPQW
;
A
#
# COMPACT_ATOMS: atom_id res chain seq x y z
N LYS A 1 -0.10 -19.03 16.83
CA LYS A 1 1.28 -18.96 16.29
C LYS A 1 1.25 -19.59 14.90
N TRP A 2 1.77 -18.90 13.89
CA TRP A 2 1.70 -19.28 12.47
C TRP A 2 2.98 -18.83 11.76
N GLN A 3 3.17 -19.31 10.54
CA GLN A 3 4.23 -18.87 9.63
C GLN A 3 3.61 -18.54 8.26
N PHE A 4 4.14 -17.52 7.60
CA PHE A 4 3.78 -17.13 6.24
C PHE A 4 5.07 -16.98 5.42
N THR A 5 5.06 -17.50 4.19
CA THR A 5 6.22 -17.46 3.29
C THR A 5 5.91 -16.51 2.13
N THR A 6 6.74 -15.48 1.97
CA THR A 6 6.73 -14.58 0.82
C THR A 6 7.52 -15.18 -0.34
N GLY A 7 7.37 -14.62 -1.55
CA GLY A 7 8.14 -15.00 -2.72
C GLY A 7 9.56 -14.42 -2.73
N GLY A 8 9.80 -13.35 -1.96
CA GLY A 8 11.08 -12.66 -1.83
C GLY A 8 11.54 -12.52 -0.39
N HIS A 9 12.75 -11.98 -0.22
CA HIS A 9 13.28 -11.65 1.10
C HIS A 9 12.44 -10.55 1.77
N ILE A 10 12.21 -10.70 3.07
CA ILE A 10 11.68 -9.63 3.93
C ILE A 10 12.89 -8.98 4.61
N ARG A 11 13.25 -7.78 4.18
CA ARG A 11 14.35 -6.99 4.77
C ARG A 11 13.89 -5.74 5.51
N SER A 12 12.62 -5.37 5.36
CA SER A 12 12.01 -4.21 6.00
C SER A 12 11.35 -4.59 7.34
N ALA A 13 11.14 -3.60 8.20
CA ALA A 13 10.32 -3.78 9.40
C ALA A 13 8.85 -3.95 9.02
N THR A 14 8.10 -4.70 9.82
CA THR A 14 6.65 -4.90 9.65
C THR A 14 5.88 -3.81 10.39
N ALA A 15 4.80 -3.29 9.79
CA ALA A 15 3.86 -2.41 10.47
C ALA A 15 2.63 -3.19 10.94
N ILE A 16 2.06 -2.82 12.08
CA ILE A 16 0.87 -3.47 12.66
C ILE A 16 -0.16 -2.39 12.94
N SER A 17 -1.36 -2.54 12.38
CA SER A 17 -2.48 -1.63 12.62
C SER A 17 -3.21 -1.95 13.92
N SER A 18 -4.13 -1.04 14.33
CA SER A 18 -4.96 -1.20 15.53
C SER A 18 -5.91 -2.40 15.47
N ASP A 19 -6.29 -2.86 14.27
CA ASP A 19 -7.10 -4.09 14.09
C ASP A 19 -6.26 -5.38 14.10
N GLY A 20 -4.93 -5.25 14.22
CA GLY A 20 -3.97 -6.35 14.21
C GLY A 20 -3.54 -6.81 12.81
N THR A 21 -3.97 -6.16 11.73
CA THR A 21 -3.47 -6.42 10.38
C THR A 21 -1.98 -6.06 10.30
N LEU A 22 -1.18 -7.00 9.79
CA LEU A 22 0.25 -6.81 9.56
C LEU A 22 0.51 -6.41 8.11
N TYR A 23 1.37 -5.43 7.88
CA TYR A 23 1.81 -4.97 6.56
C TYR A 23 3.29 -5.25 6.36
N ILE A 24 3.59 -6.06 5.34
CA ILE A 24 4.92 -6.62 5.08
C ILE A 24 5.30 -6.34 3.62
N GLY A 25 6.36 -5.55 3.42
CA GLY A 25 6.97 -5.39 2.10
C GLY A 25 7.95 -6.53 1.81
N SER A 26 7.92 -7.04 0.58
CA SER A 26 8.79 -8.12 0.13
C SER A 26 9.48 -7.78 -1.18
N TYR A 27 10.66 -8.36 -1.39
CA TYR A 27 11.47 -8.18 -2.61
C TYR A 27 10.85 -8.86 -3.84
N ASP A 28 9.75 -9.60 -3.70
CA ASP A 28 8.93 -10.09 -4.81
C ASP A 28 8.00 -9.00 -5.40
N HIS A 29 8.24 -7.74 -5.06
CA HIS A 29 7.48 -6.56 -5.52
C HIS A 29 6.03 -6.52 -4.98
N ILE A 30 5.77 -7.21 -3.85
CA ILE A 30 4.45 -7.26 -3.21
C ILE A 30 4.50 -6.66 -1.80
N LEU A 31 3.54 -5.79 -1.52
CA LEU A 31 3.12 -5.45 -0.16
C LEU A 31 1.99 -6.41 0.24
N TYR A 32 2.21 -7.19 1.30
CA TYR A 32 1.24 -8.10 1.87
C TYR A 32 0.52 -7.45 3.06
N ALA A 33 -0.80 -7.55 3.09
CA ALA A 33 -1.59 -7.36 4.31
C ALA A 33 -2.02 -8.72 4.84
N LEU A 34 -1.62 -9.07 6.06
CA LEU A 34 -1.96 -10.32 6.72
C LEU A 34 -2.91 -10.08 7.89
N ASN A 35 -3.90 -10.94 8.03
CA ASN A 35 -4.73 -11.01 9.22
C ASN A 35 -3.91 -11.51 10.43
N PRO A 36 -4.36 -11.25 11.67
CA PRO A 36 -3.69 -11.74 12.89
C PRO A 36 -3.51 -13.27 12.96
N ASN A 37 -4.30 -14.02 12.19
CA ASN A 37 -4.22 -15.48 12.10
C ASN A 37 -3.23 -15.98 11.02
N GLY A 38 -2.56 -15.08 10.29
CA GLY A 38 -1.58 -15.39 9.26
C GLY A 38 -2.13 -15.56 7.85
N THR A 39 -3.45 -15.41 7.65
CA THR A 39 -4.03 -15.47 6.30
C THR A 39 -3.86 -14.14 5.58
N VAL A 40 -3.70 -14.19 4.26
CA VAL A 40 -3.62 -12.98 3.42
C VAL A 40 -4.97 -12.28 3.42
N LYS A 41 -4.98 -11.01 3.85
CA LYS A 41 -6.13 -10.09 3.73
C LYS A 41 -6.19 -9.53 2.32
N TRP A 42 -5.05 -9.07 1.79
CA TRP A 42 -4.87 -8.61 0.41
C TRP A 42 -3.38 -8.48 0.05
N THR A 43 -3.10 -8.28 -1.23
CA THR A 43 -1.76 -7.97 -1.75
C THR A 43 -1.79 -6.73 -2.65
N TYR A 44 -0.68 -6.01 -2.72
CA TYR A 44 -0.51 -4.85 -3.59
C TYR A 44 0.84 -4.88 -4.30
N HIS A 45 0.80 -4.90 -5.63
CA HIS A 45 2.00 -4.86 -6.47
C HIS A 45 2.33 -3.41 -6.85
N ALA A 46 3.53 -2.94 -6.50
CA ALA A 46 4.01 -1.62 -6.93
C ALA A 46 4.75 -1.65 -8.28
N GLY A 47 4.56 -2.70 -9.09
CA GLY A 47 5.22 -2.84 -10.39
C GLY A 47 6.49 -3.69 -10.29
N THR A 48 7.57 -3.25 -10.95
CA THR A 48 8.84 -4.00 -11.06
C THR A 48 9.84 -3.67 -9.96
N ALA A 49 9.49 -2.76 -9.05
CA ALA A 49 10.41 -2.23 -8.06
C ALA A 49 10.27 -2.99 -6.73
N GLU A 50 11.41 -3.25 -6.09
CA GLU A 50 11.47 -4.00 -4.83
C GLU A 50 11.02 -3.13 -3.65
N TYR A 51 10.36 -3.75 -2.67
CA TYR A 51 10.05 -3.10 -1.41
C TYR A 51 11.20 -3.27 -0.42
N GLU A 52 12.04 -2.24 -0.29
CA GLU A 52 13.02 -2.13 0.79
C GLU A 52 12.56 -1.32 2.02
N PRO A 53 11.83 -0.20 1.90
CA PRO A 53 11.52 0.61 3.07
C PRO A 53 10.40 -0.01 3.91
N SER A 54 10.41 0.33 5.20
CA SER A 54 9.40 -0.15 6.14
C SER A 54 8.09 0.62 5.95
N PRO A 55 6.93 -0.06 5.81
CA PRO A 55 5.65 0.62 5.73
C PRO A 55 5.34 1.39 7.02
N ALA A 56 4.60 2.49 6.90
CA ALA A 56 4.07 3.29 8.00
C ALA A 56 2.55 3.42 7.90
N ILE A 57 1.87 3.55 9.05
CA ILE A 57 0.41 3.63 9.13
C ILE A 57 0.00 5.01 9.63
N GLY A 58 -0.80 5.72 8.84
CA GLY A 58 -1.40 6.99 9.23
C GLY A 58 -2.54 6.81 10.24
N PRO A 59 -2.93 7.88 10.97
CA PRO A 59 -4.05 7.82 11.92
C PRO A 59 -5.40 7.43 11.30
N ASP A 60 -5.54 7.62 10.00
CA ASP A 60 -6.70 7.28 9.17
C ASP A 60 -6.66 5.83 8.64
N GLY A 61 -5.60 5.08 8.94
CA GLY A 61 -5.38 3.73 8.42
C GLY A 61 -4.74 3.69 7.02
N THR A 62 -4.32 4.83 6.47
CA THR A 62 -3.57 4.86 5.21
C THR A 62 -2.17 4.29 5.42
N ILE A 63 -1.76 3.38 4.52
CA ILE A 63 -0.45 2.74 4.51
C ILE A 63 0.46 3.51 3.57
N TYR A 64 1.58 3.98 4.10
CA TYR A 64 2.61 4.69 3.37
C TYR A 64 3.82 3.80 3.19
N THR A 65 4.24 3.62 1.95
CA THR A 65 5.41 2.80 1.63
C THR A 65 6.21 3.44 0.51
N GLY A 66 7.53 3.46 0.66
CA GLY A 66 8.41 3.76 -0.45
C GLY A 66 8.62 2.52 -1.32
N VAL A 67 9.07 2.75 -2.54
CA VAL A 67 9.44 1.70 -3.48
C VAL A 67 10.80 2.10 -4.10
N ASN A 68 11.65 1.12 -4.44
CA ASN A 68 13.01 1.38 -4.91
C ASN A 68 13.12 2.08 -6.29
N ASP A 69 12.01 2.43 -6.92
CA ASP A 69 11.95 3.23 -8.15
C ASP A 69 11.76 4.74 -7.89
N PHE A 70 12.13 5.20 -6.69
CA PHE A 70 11.99 6.59 -6.24
C PHE A 70 10.55 7.06 -6.09
N THR A 71 9.58 6.14 -6.07
CA THR A 71 8.18 6.47 -5.84
C THR A 71 7.75 6.23 -4.39
N PHE A 72 6.69 6.91 -4.00
CA PHE A 72 6.06 6.77 -2.69
C PHE A 72 4.56 6.59 -2.85
N HIS A 73 4.02 5.55 -2.21
CA HIS A 73 2.64 5.12 -2.40
C HIS A 73 1.85 5.30 -1.10
N ALA A 74 0.60 5.75 -1.26
CA ALA A 74 -0.41 5.79 -0.21
C ALA A 74 -1.52 4.81 -0.56
N ILE A 75 -1.75 3.81 0.28
CA ILE A 75 -2.64 2.68 0.02
C ILE A 75 -3.65 2.61 1.17
N ALA A 76 -4.94 2.48 0.86
CA ALA A 76 -5.94 2.28 1.91
C ALA A 76 -5.73 0.93 2.63
N GLY A 77 -5.70 0.95 3.96
CA GLY A 77 -5.35 -0.22 4.78
C GLY A 77 -6.39 -1.35 4.76
N ASP A 78 -7.65 -1.03 4.48
CA ASP A 78 -8.76 -1.98 4.45
C ASP A 78 -8.91 -2.67 3.09
N LYS A 79 -8.54 -1.99 1.99
CA LYS A 79 -8.55 -2.51 0.62
C LYS A 79 -7.52 -1.77 -0.26
N PRO A 80 -6.64 -2.46 -0.99
CA PRO A 80 -5.87 -1.80 -2.04
C PRO A 80 -6.89 -1.35 -3.09
N LEU A 81 -6.87 -0.06 -3.44
CA LEU A 81 -7.66 0.47 -4.53
C LEU A 81 -7.35 -0.40 -5.75
N SER A 82 -8.35 -1.17 -6.21
CA SER A 82 -8.18 -2.10 -7.32
C SER A 82 -7.56 -1.34 -8.51
N SER A 83 -6.69 -1.99 -9.27
CA SER A 83 -6.02 -1.45 -10.46
C SER A 83 -6.96 -1.04 -11.62
N ALA A 84 -8.25 -0.84 -11.35
CA ALA A 84 -9.23 -0.28 -12.26
C ALA A 84 -10.24 0.60 -11.51
N ALA A 85 -9.85 1.84 -11.19
CA ALA A 85 -10.74 3.00 -11.21
C ALA A 85 -9.97 4.22 -10.73
N CYS A 86 -9.89 5.23 -11.60
CA CYS A 86 -9.63 6.60 -11.21
C CYS A 86 -10.60 6.97 -10.05
N PRO A 87 -10.12 7.28 -8.83
CA PRO A 87 -11.01 7.74 -7.79
C PRO A 87 -11.51 9.12 -8.21
N LYS A 88 -12.75 9.16 -8.74
CA LYS A 88 -13.44 10.40 -9.10
C LYS A 88 -13.59 11.27 -7.85
N PHE A 89 -12.65 12.18 -7.65
CA PHE A 89 -12.95 13.45 -7.02
C PHE A 89 -12.69 14.55 -8.06
N ARG A 90 -13.80 15.04 -8.64
CA ARG A 90 -13.95 16.03 -9.72
C ARG A 90 -13.93 15.47 -11.15
N CYS A 91 -15.07 14.93 -11.57
CA CYS A 91 -15.55 15.23 -12.91
C CYS A 91 -16.10 16.66 -12.90
N ASP A 92 -15.30 17.65 -13.25
CA ASP A 92 -15.77 18.83 -13.98
C ASP A 92 -15.05 18.88 -15.33
N LEU A 93 -15.77 18.50 -16.39
CA LEU A 93 -15.25 18.54 -17.75
C LEU A 93 -15.36 19.95 -18.34
N HIS A 94 -14.88 20.97 -17.61
CA HIS A 94 -14.75 22.33 -18.13
C HIS A 94 -13.35 22.86 -17.81
N ASN A 95 -12.44 22.60 -18.75
CA ASN A 95 -11.13 23.23 -18.83
C ASN A 95 -11.30 24.72 -19.21
N THR A 96 -11.76 25.56 -18.28
CA THR A 96 -11.70 27.01 -18.44
C THR A 96 -10.81 27.59 -17.37
N GLY A 97 -9.50 27.53 -17.61
CA GLY A 97 -8.50 28.21 -16.79
C GLY A 97 -8.68 29.72 -16.87
N ARG A 98 -9.29 30.32 -15.83
CA ARG A 98 -9.08 31.72 -15.48
C ARG A 98 -9.06 31.90 -13.97
N PRO A 99 -8.02 32.52 -13.40
CA PRO A 99 -8.08 33.04 -12.04
C PRO A 99 -8.83 34.38 -12.04
N GLN A 100 -9.68 34.60 -11.04
CA GLN A 100 -10.13 35.94 -10.68
C GLN A 100 -9.64 36.26 -9.28
N TRP A 101 -9.10 37.48 -9.15
CA TRP A 101 -8.91 38.18 -7.88
C TRP A 101 -10.26 38.60 -7.32
#